data_AF-A0A7I0J6I5-F1
#
_entry.id   AF-A0A7I0J6I5-F1
#
_cell.length_a   1.000
_cell.length_b   1.000
_cell.length_c   1.000
_cell.angle_alpha   90.00
_cell.angle_beta   90.00
_cell.angle_gamma   90.00
#
_symmetry.space_group_name_H-M   'P 1'
#
loop_
_entity.id
_entity.type
_entity.pdbx_description
1 polymer ?
#
loop_
_entity_poly.entity_id
_entity_poly.type
_entity_poly.pdbx_seq_one_letter_code
_entity_poly.pdbx_strand_id
1 'polypeptide(L)' 'LEWDTFVVSTDMAAVLRDAGFDIAENPTSKRDLEKIQAQINHWSAETGLPRRHISRILAMSIGENRSAEALREYMGD' A
#
# COMPACT_ATOMS: atom_id res chain seq x y z
N LEU A 1 -2.33 14.03 -19.89
CA LEU A 1 -2.30 12.57 -19.66
C LEU A 1 -2.41 12.35 -18.16
N GLU A 2 -3.44 11.66 -17.70
CA GLU A 2 -3.46 11.13 -16.33
C GLU A 2 -2.81 9.75 -16.37
N TRP A 3 -1.77 9.54 -15.57
CA TRP A 3 -1.03 8.28 -15.52
C TRP A 3 -1.56 7.43 -14.36
N ASP A 4 -1.99 6.20 -14.64
CA ASP A 4 -2.39 5.24 -13.60
C ASP A 4 -1.19 4.39 -13.18
N THR A 5 -0.75 4.58 -11.94
CA THR A 5 0.35 3.84 -11.33
C THR A 5 0.06 3.59 -9.84
N PHE A 6 0.76 2.63 -9.24
CA PHE A 6 0.70 2.37 -7.81
C PHE A 6 1.95 2.94 -7.09
N VAL A 7 1.81 3.18 -5.80
CA VAL A 7 2.92 3.62 -4.93
C VAL A 7 3.19 2.54 -3.91
N VAL A 8 4.43 2.05 -3.86
CA VAL A 8 4.85 1.10 -2.82
C VAL A 8 5.32 1.87 -1.60
N SER A 9 4.38 2.25 -0.74
CA SER A 9 4.69 2.83 0.58
C SER A 9 5.08 1.74 1.59
N THR A 10 5.64 2.14 2.73
CA THR A 10 5.93 1.25 3.85
C THR A 10 4.70 0.45 4.28
N ASP A 11 3.55 1.10 4.41
CA ASP A 11 2.30 0.45 4.83
C ASP A 11 1.75 -0.50 3.76
N MET A 12 1.83 -0.12 2.47
CA MET A 12 1.46 -1.04 1.39
C MET A 12 2.36 -2.29 1.38
N ALA A 13 3.67 -2.13 1.57
CA ALA A 13 4.59 -3.26 1.67
C ALA A 13 4.30 -4.11 2.92
N ALA A 14 3.93 -3.47 4.04
CA ALA A 14 3.58 -4.16 5.28
C ALA A 14 2.33 -5.03 5.11
N VAL A 15 1.23 -4.51 4.54
CA VAL A 15 0.00 -5.30 4.35
C VAL A 15 0.18 -6.45 3.36
N LEU A 16 1.01 -6.27 2.32
CA LEU A 16 1.31 -7.36 1.39
C LEU A 16 2.06 -8.49 2.11
N ARG A 17 3.09 -8.17 2.91
CA ARG A 17 3.80 -9.18 3.71
C ARG A 17 2.91 -9.84 4.76
N ASP A 18 2.05 -9.08 5.41
CA ASP A 18 1.06 -9.59 6.37
C ASP A 18 0.09 -10.59 5.71
N ALA A 19 -0.30 -10.31 4.46
CA ALA A 19 -1.07 -11.22 3.62
C ALA A 19 -0.26 -12.41 3.06
N GLY A 20 1.01 -12.56 3.44
CA GLY A 20 1.87 -13.68 3.05
C GLY A 20 2.66 -13.49 1.75
N PHE A 21 2.74 -12.27 1.19
CA PHE A 21 3.64 -12.02 0.06
C PHE A 21 5.10 -12.13 0.46
N ASP A 22 5.83 -13.00 -0.24
CA ASP A 22 7.28 -13.12 -0.17
C ASP A 22 7.95 -11.96 -0.91
N ILE A 23 8.07 -10.82 -0.23
CA ILE A 23 8.77 -9.60 -0.67
C ILE A 23 9.58 -9.00 0.49
N ALA A 24 10.62 -8.23 0.18
CA ALA A 24 11.40 -7.52 1.18
C ALA A 24 10.56 -6.45 1.92
N GLU A 25 11.02 -6.01 3.09
CA GLU A 25 10.41 -4.92 3.84
C GLU A 25 10.37 -3.61 3.04
N ASN A 26 11.48 -3.32 2.34
CA ASN A 26 11.63 -2.24 1.38
C ASN A 26 11.83 -2.84 -0.02
N PRO A 27 10.75 -3.22 -0.73
CA PRO A 27 10.82 -3.99 -1.98
C PRO A 27 11.26 -3.11 -3.16
N THR A 28 12.57 -2.98 -3.37
CA THR A 28 13.16 -2.23 -4.48
C THR A 28 13.75 -3.12 -5.57
N SER A 29 13.79 -4.44 -5.34
CA SER A 29 14.30 -5.39 -6.32
C SER A 29 13.32 -5.54 -7.48
N LYS A 30 13.84 -5.79 -8.70
CA LYS A 30 13.00 -6.05 -9.88
C LYS A 30 12.01 -7.19 -9.65
N ARG A 31 12.45 -8.26 -8.98
CA ARG A 31 11.63 -9.43 -8.64
C ARG A 31 10.43 -9.05 -7.78
N ASP A 32 10.65 -8.26 -6.72
CA ASP A 32 9.57 -7.86 -5.83
C ASP A 32 8.60 -6.92 -6.55
N LEU A 33 9.13 -5.95 -7.32
CA LEU A 33 8.31 -5.04 -8.11
C LEU A 33 7.45 -5.77 -9.15
N GLU A 34 7.97 -6.82 -9.78
CA GLU A 34 7.20 -7.67 -10.71
C GLU A 34 6.08 -8.43 -9.99
N LYS A 35 6.35 -9.03 -8.83
CA LYS A 35 5.34 -9.71 -8.01
C LYS A 35 4.22 -8.74 -7.60
N ILE A 36 4.60 -7.56 -7.09
CA ILE A 36 3.66 -6.52 -6.66
C ILE A 36 2.82 -6.03 -7.86
N GLN A 37 3.48 -5.74 -8.98
CA GLN A 37 2.81 -5.27 -10.20
C GLN A 37 1.78 -6.29 -10.69
N ALA A 38 2.11 -7.58 -10.68
CA ALA A 38 1.20 -8.65 -11.09
C ALA A 38 -0.06 -8.68 -10.20
N GLN A 39 0.11 -8.61 -8.88
CA GLN A 39 -1.01 -8.62 -7.93
C GLN A 39 -1.91 -7.40 -8.08
N ILE A 40 -1.31 -6.21 -8.19
CA ILE A 40 -2.06 -4.96 -8.36
C ILE A 40 -2.81 -4.95 -9.69
N ASN A 41 -2.21 -5.47 -10.77
CA ASN A 41 -2.89 -5.62 -12.06
C ASN A 41 -4.07 -6.57 -11.98
N HIS A 42 -3.92 -7.69 -11.27
CA HIS A 42 -5.00 -8.65 -11.05
C HIS A 42 -6.18 -7.99 -10.33
N TRP A 43 -5.95 -7.30 -9.21
CA TRP A 43 -7.02 -6.60 -8.49
C TRP A 43 -7.61 -5.43 -9.28
N SER A 44 -6.81 -4.71 -10.08
CA SER A 44 -7.34 -3.65 -10.95
C SER A 44 -8.30 -4.22 -12.01
N ALA A 45 -7.96 -5.37 -12.60
CA ALA A 45 -8.84 -6.05 -13.55
C ALA A 45 -10.11 -6.60 -12.89
N GLU A 46 -10.00 -7.14 -11.67
CA GLU A 46 -11.14 -7.70 -10.92
C GLU A 46 -12.12 -6.63 -10.44
N THR A 47 -11.59 -5.53 -9.87
CA THR A 47 -12.41 -4.50 -9.21
C THR A 47 -12.79 -3.34 -10.13
N GLY A 48 -12.08 -3.15 -11.25
CA GLY A 48 -12.19 -1.97 -12.10
C GLY A 48 -11.57 -0.70 -11.48
N LEU A 49 -10.94 -0.79 -10.31
CA LEU A 49 -10.32 0.37 -9.66
C LEU A 49 -8.96 0.72 -10.30
N PRO A 50 -8.62 2.02 -10.39
CA PRO A 50 -7.27 2.47 -10.72
C PRO A 50 -6.24 1.91 -9.74
N ARG A 51 -5.03 1.61 -10.22
CA ARG A 51 -3.91 1.09 -9.40
C ARG A 51 -3.52 2.05 -8.28
N ARG A 52 -3.63 3.36 -8.54
CA ARG A 52 -3.45 4.40 -7.51
C ARG A 52 -4.46 4.31 -6.36
N HIS A 53 -5.68 3.84 -6.63
CA HIS A 53 -6.69 3.65 -5.59
C HIS A 53 -6.41 2.40 -4.78
N ILE A 54 -6.05 1.30 -5.46
CA ILE A 54 -5.73 0.03 -4.80
C ILE A 54 -4.55 0.20 -3.83
N SER A 55 -3.44 0.76 -4.29
CA SER A 55 -2.27 1.01 -3.42
C SER A 55 -2.60 1.89 -2.22
N ARG A 56 -3.45 2.91 -2.41
CA ARG A 56 -3.90 3.79 -1.34
C ARG A 56 -4.82 3.08 -0.33
N ILE A 57 -5.71 2.21 -0.80
CA ILE A 57 -6.57 1.38 0.07
C ILE A 57 -5.71 0.45 0.91
N LEU A 58 -4.75 -0.25 0.29
CA LEU A 58 -3.81 -1.15 0.97
C LEU A 58 -3.00 -0.41 2.05
N ALA A 59 -2.47 0.76 1.74
CA ALA A 59 -1.71 1.55 2.71
C ALA A 59 -2.56 1.99 3.91
N MET A 60 -3.85 2.26 3.70
CA MET A 60 -4.77 2.66 4.78
C MET A 60 -5.43 1.49 5.52
N SER A 61 -5.23 0.24 5.07
CA SER A 61 -5.83 -0.94 5.73
C SER A 61 -4.96 -1.54 6.83
N ILE A 62 -3.77 -1.00 7.06
CA ILE A 62 -2.84 -1.43 8.10
C ILE A 62 -2.35 -0.22 8.90
N GLY A 63 -1.74 -0.49 10.05
CA GLY A 63 -1.27 0.55 10.97
C GLY A 63 -2.32 0.91 12.03
N GLU A 64 -1.93 1.81 12.92
CA GLU A 64 -2.77 2.23 14.04
C GLU A 64 -3.64 3.43 13.64
N ASN A 65 -4.95 3.29 13.81
CA ASN A 65 -5.87 4.42 13.68
C ASN A 65 -5.86 5.24 14.98
N ARG A 66 -5.05 6.30 15.02
CA ARG A 66 -4.89 7.16 16.19
C ARG A 66 -6.10 8.06 16.38
N SER A 67 -6.54 8.21 17.64
CA SER A 67 -7.62 9.15 17.97
C SER A 67 -7.20 10.60 17.77
N ALA A 68 -8.18 11.49 17.62
CA ALA A 68 -7.90 12.92 17.49
C ALA A 68 -7.17 13.47 18.73
N GLU A 69 -7.48 12.95 19.91
CA GLU A 69 -6.83 13.31 21.17
C GLU A 69 -5.35 12.90 21.17
N ALA A 70 -5.04 11.66 20.79
CA ALA A 70 -3.66 11.16 20.72
C ALA A 70 -2.82 11.94 19.69
N LEU A 71 -3.44 12.37 18.59
CA LEU A 71 -2.78 13.23 17.60
C LEU A 71 -2.48 14.62 18.15
N ARG A 72 -3.42 15.24 18.89
CA ARG A 72 -3.20 16.54 19.53
C ARG A 72 -2.08 16.49 20.56
N GLU A 73 -2.07 15.45 21.40
CA GLU A 73 -1.01 15.22 22.39
C GLU A 73 0.36 15.09 21.72
N TYR A 74 0.45 14.35 20.60
CA TYR A 74 1.69 14.24 19.83
C TYR A 74 2.14 15.57 19.20
N MET A 75 1.19 16.42 18.78
CA MET A 75 1.47 17.73 18.16
C MET A 75 1.79 18.83 19.18
N GLY A 76 1.54 18.60 20.47
CA GLY A 76 1.85 19.54 21.56
C GLY A 76 0.83 20.65 21.77
N ASP A 77 -0.43 20.43 21.38
CA ASP A 77 -1.56 21.36 21.61
C ASP A 77 -2.17 21.24 23.02
#